data_AF-A0A7J6WNG2-F1
#
_entry.id   AF-A0A7J6WNG2-F1
#
_cell.length_a   1.000
_cell.length_b   1.000
_cell.length_c   1.000
_cell.angle_alpha   90.00
_cell.angle_beta   90.00
_cell.angle_gamma   90.00
#
_symmetry.space_group_name_H-M   'P 1'
#
loop_
_entity.id
_entity.type
_entity.pdbx_description
1 polymer ?
#
loop_
_entity_poly.entity_id
_entity_poly.type
_entity_poly.pdbx_seq_one_letter_code
_entity_poly.pdbx_strand_id
1 'polypeptide(L)'
;MAHRHSLLLQRTLKSAFSSSSSVVPLRSSFISSRSFASDALVSEYNRGEIGCVSGIPDEHLRRRVVIYSPARTATQQGSGKLGKWKINFMSTQKWENPLMGWTSTGDPYANVGDSALGFDSEESAKAFAEKHGWDYVVKKRNTPLLKV
;
A
#
# COMPACT_ATOMS: atom_id res chain seq x y z
N MET A 1 -21.88 -29.35 65.75
CA MET A 1 -23.15 -28.60 65.60
C MET A 1 -23.36 -28.38 64.11
N ALA A 2 -24.16 -29.21 63.43
CA ALA A 2 -25.58 -28.96 63.15
C ALA A 2 -25.76 -27.60 62.43
N HIS A 3 -26.24 -27.51 61.19
CA HIS A 3 -27.47 -28.10 60.67
C HIS A 3 -27.46 -28.31 59.15
N ARG A 4 -28.17 -29.38 58.76
CA ARG A 4 -28.70 -29.69 57.43
C ARG A 4 -29.75 -28.66 56.98
N HIS A 5 -30.03 -28.63 55.69
CA HIS A 5 -31.35 -28.54 55.00
C HIS A 5 -31.12 -27.94 53.60
N SER A 6 -31.85 -28.23 52.52
CA SER A 6 -32.81 -29.25 52.13
C SER A 6 -33.16 -28.93 50.66
N LEU A 7 -33.59 -29.95 49.94
CA LEU A 7 -33.83 -30.03 48.49
C LEU A 7 -35.05 -29.26 47.95
N LEU A 8 -35.03 -29.13 46.60
CA LEU A 8 -36.16 -29.17 45.64
C LEU A 8 -37.16 -28.01 45.61
N LEU A 9 -37.33 -27.41 44.42
CA LEU A 9 -38.56 -27.63 43.64
C LEU A 9 -38.39 -27.20 42.18
N GLN A 10 -38.71 -28.14 41.29
CA GLN A 10 -38.90 -27.95 39.86
C GLN A 10 -40.17 -27.12 39.61
N ARG A 11 -40.15 -26.24 38.62
CA ARG A 11 -41.36 -25.60 38.08
C ARG A 11 -41.37 -25.73 36.57
N THR A 12 -42.07 -26.77 36.13
CA THR A 12 -42.63 -26.92 34.80
C THR A 12 -43.73 -25.88 34.61
N LEU A 13 -43.81 -25.28 33.42
CA LEU A 13 -45.09 -24.89 32.84
C LEU A 13 -45.09 -25.25 31.36
N LYS A 14 -46.04 -26.13 31.04
CA LYS A 14 -46.48 -26.50 29.70
C LYS A 14 -47.50 -25.44 29.28
N SER A 15 -47.45 -24.96 28.05
CA SER A 15 -48.68 -24.49 27.39
C SER A 15 -48.68 -24.86 25.91
N ALA A 16 -49.86 -25.27 25.48
CA ALA A 16 -50.12 -26.04 24.28
C ALA A 16 -50.26 -25.18 23.02
N PHE A 17 -49.96 -25.87 21.92
CA PHE A 17 -50.45 -25.80 20.55
C PHE A 17 -51.72 -24.97 20.29
N SER A 18 -51.70 -24.15 19.24
CA SER A 18 -52.82 -24.02 18.31
C SER A 18 -52.31 -23.74 16.91
N SER A 19 -52.62 -24.68 16.02
CA SER A 19 -52.43 -24.61 14.58
C SER A 19 -53.40 -23.58 13.98
N SER A 20 -52.93 -22.72 13.09
CA SER A 20 -53.80 -22.01 12.15
C SER A 20 -53.12 -22.02 10.78
N SER A 21 -53.61 -22.94 9.95
CA SER A 21 -53.26 -23.05 8.55
C SER A 21 -53.85 -21.87 7.78
N SER A 22 -52.99 -21.01 7.22
CA SER A 22 -53.39 -20.13 6.13
C SER A 22 -52.41 -20.30 4.98
N VAL A 23 -52.88 -21.03 3.96
CA VAL A 23 -52.22 -21.15 2.66
C VAL A 23 -52.31 -19.79 1.97
N VAL A 24 -51.17 -19.20 1.63
CA VAL A 24 -51.10 -18.02 0.74
C VAL A 24 -50.36 -18.38 -0.54
N PRO A 25 -50.89 -18.02 -1.71
CA PRO A 25 -50.38 -18.47 -3.00
C PRO A 25 -49.07 -17.77 -3.39
N LEU A 26 -48.23 -18.57 -4.04
CA LEU A 26 -46.96 -18.26 -4.68
C LEU A 26 -47.11 -17.06 -5.65
N ARG A 27 -46.64 -15.88 -5.27
CA ARG A 27 -46.28 -14.82 -6.23
C ARG A 27 -44.84 -15.03 -6.62
N SER A 28 -44.65 -15.60 -7.81
CA SER A 28 -43.40 -15.50 -8.58
C SER A 28 -43.11 -14.03 -8.84
N SER A 29 -42.40 -13.38 -7.93
CA SER A 29 -41.65 -12.17 -8.26
C SER A 29 -40.35 -12.64 -8.88
N PHE A 30 -40.29 -12.56 -10.20
CA PHE A 30 -39.05 -12.62 -10.96
C PHE A 30 -38.02 -11.76 -10.24
N ILE A 31 -37.06 -12.41 -9.58
CA ILE A 31 -35.84 -11.75 -9.15
C ILE A 31 -35.13 -11.44 -10.45
N SER A 32 -35.40 -10.24 -10.98
CA SER A 32 -34.52 -9.62 -11.94
C SER A 32 -33.17 -9.54 -11.23
N SER A 33 -32.30 -10.49 -11.54
CA SER A 33 -30.90 -10.45 -11.18
C SER A 33 -30.38 -9.12 -11.71
N ARG A 34 -30.34 -8.09 -10.86
CA ARG A 34 -29.47 -6.96 -11.08
C ARG A 34 -28.08 -7.58 -11.08
N SER A 35 -27.57 -7.85 -12.27
CA SER A 35 -26.16 -8.03 -12.51
C SER A 35 -25.49 -6.85 -11.81
N PHE A 36 -24.81 -7.11 -10.69
CA PHE A 36 -23.83 -6.16 -10.18
C PHE A 36 -22.83 -6.01 -11.31
N ALA A 37 -22.90 -4.89 -12.03
CA ALA A 37 -21.98 -4.56 -13.08
C ALA A 37 -20.60 -4.39 -12.43
N SER A 38 -19.80 -5.45 -12.50
CA SER A 38 -18.39 -5.47 -12.10
C SER A 38 -17.52 -4.52 -12.93
N ASP A 39 -18.11 -3.90 -13.96
CA ASP A 39 -17.42 -3.16 -15.03
C ASP A 39 -17.15 -1.68 -14.69
N ALA A 40 -17.68 -1.18 -13.56
CA ALA A 40 -17.43 0.18 -13.08
C ALA A 40 -16.25 0.29 -12.08
N LEU A 41 -15.56 -0.82 -11.78
CA LEU A 41 -14.43 -0.88 -10.85
C LEU A 41 -13.06 -0.88 -11.53
N VAL A 42 -12.95 -0.33 -12.74
CA VAL A 42 -11.66 0.16 -13.23
C VAL A 42 -11.62 1.65 -12.90
N SER A 43 -11.19 1.97 -11.67
CA SER A 43 -10.73 3.32 -11.38
C SER A 43 -9.57 3.57 -12.33
N GLU A 44 -9.86 4.28 -13.41
CA GLU A 44 -8.86 4.80 -14.32
C GLU A 44 -7.90 5.63 -13.47
N TYR A 45 -6.70 5.11 -13.26
CA TYR A 45 -5.72 5.77 -12.42
C TYR A 45 -5.17 6.94 -13.23
N ASN A 46 -5.75 8.14 -13.14
CA ASN A 46 -5.12 9.24 -13.87
C ASN A 46 -3.75 9.48 -13.26
N ARG A 47 -2.77 9.47 -14.15
CA ARG A 47 -1.38 9.79 -13.85
C ARG A 47 -1.33 11.15 -13.15
N GLY A 48 -0.76 11.21 -11.96
CA GLY A 48 -0.55 12.45 -11.22
C GLY A 48 -1.68 12.93 -10.30
N GLU A 49 -2.82 12.21 -10.22
CA GLU A 49 -3.90 12.58 -9.28
C GLU A 49 -3.45 12.63 -7.82
N ILE A 50 -2.56 11.73 -7.41
CA ILE A 50 -2.10 11.73 -6.01
C ILE A 50 -1.01 12.77 -5.79
N GLY A 51 -0.28 13.14 -6.85
CA GLY A 51 0.67 14.24 -6.81
C GLY A 51 0.00 15.52 -6.32
N CYS A 52 -1.15 15.90 -6.91
CA CYS A 52 -1.83 17.15 -6.54
C CYS A 52 -2.48 17.12 -5.15
N VAL A 53 -2.93 15.96 -4.67
CA VAL A 53 -3.56 15.83 -3.33
C VAL A 53 -2.51 15.70 -2.20
N SER A 54 -1.28 15.30 -2.53
CA SER A 54 -0.24 15.00 -1.53
C SER A 54 0.36 16.22 -0.80
N GLY A 55 0.00 17.44 -1.18
CA GLY A 55 0.57 18.67 -0.60
C GLY A 55 2.01 18.94 -0.99
N ILE A 56 2.56 18.18 -1.95
CA ILE A 56 3.87 18.43 -2.53
C ILE A 56 3.74 19.66 -3.47
N PRO A 57 4.58 20.69 -3.32
CA PRO A 57 4.54 21.84 -4.21
C PRO A 57 4.88 21.44 -5.66
N ASP A 58 4.21 22.06 -6.63
CA ASP A 58 4.30 21.74 -8.07
C ASP A 58 5.73 21.67 -8.63
N GLU A 59 6.63 22.50 -8.11
CA GLU A 59 8.04 22.52 -8.51
C GLU A 59 8.70 21.14 -8.29
N HIS A 60 8.36 20.48 -7.19
CA HIS A 60 8.91 19.18 -6.85
C HIS A 60 8.17 18.02 -7.54
N LEU A 61 6.96 18.23 -8.05
CA LEU A 61 6.23 17.24 -8.85
C LEU A 61 6.79 17.13 -10.27
N ARG A 62 7.29 18.22 -10.84
CA ARG A 62 7.88 18.22 -12.20
C ARG A 62 9.30 17.66 -12.27
N ARG A 63 9.88 17.28 -11.14
CA ARG A 63 11.26 16.79 -11.10
C ARG A 63 11.36 15.42 -11.76
N ARG A 64 12.47 15.17 -12.45
CA ARG A 64 12.78 13.84 -12.97
C ARG A 64 13.38 12.95 -11.89
N VAL A 65 12.92 11.71 -11.85
CA VAL A 65 13.41 10.67 -10.94
C VAL A 65 14.06 9.53 -11.69
N VAL A 66 15.00 8.83 -11.04
CA VAL A 66 15.67 7.68 -11.61
C VAL A 66 15.31 6.46 -10.79
N ILE A 67 14.65 5.48 -11.41
CA ILE A 67 14.33 4.20 -10.79
C ILE A 67 15.50 3.26 -11.05
N TYR A 68 16.09 2.70 -9.99
CA TYR A 68 17.25 1.82 -10.11
C TYR A 68 17.31 0.79 -8.99
N SER A 69 17.96 -0.33 -9.26
CA SER A 69 18.40 -1.29 -8.24
C SER A 69 19.83 -0.92 -7.82
N PRO A 70 20.10 -0.62 -6.54
CA PRO A 70 21.46 -0.38 -6.07
C PRO A 70 22.38 -1.56 -6.39
N ALA A 71 23.58 -1.23 -6.86
CA ALA A 71 24.62 -2.22 -7.08
C ALA A 71 25.18 -2.72 -5.73
N ARG A 72 25.86 -3.87 -5.76
CA ARG A 72 26.54 -4.39 -4.58
C ARG A 72 27.65 -3.42 -4.18
N THR A 73 27.80 -3.18 -2.88
CA THR A 73 28.94 -2.41 -2.35
C THR A 73 30.24 -3.14 -2.71
N ALA A 74 31.10 -2.51 -3.51
CA ALA A 74 32.30 -3.14 -4.05
C ALA A 74 33.24 -3.70 -2.97
N THR A 75 33.32 -3.04 -1.81
CA THR A 75 34.17 -3.44 -0.69
C THR A 75 33.63 -4.62 0.12
N GLN A 76 32.34 -4.96 0.04
CA GLN A 76 31.70 -5.97 0.90
C GLN A 76 31.08 -7.10 0.07
N GLN A 77 31.41 -8.37 0.33
CA GLN A 77 30.92 -9.53 -0.47
C GLN A 77 29.45 -9.91 -0.27
N GLY A 78 28.75 -9.32 0.71
CA GLY A 78 27.36 -9.63 1.01
C GLY A 78 26.38 -9.24 -0.11
N SER A 79 25.38 -10.10 -0.34
CA SER A 79 24.33 -9.91 -1.36
C SER A 79 22.98 -9.46 -0.78
N GLY A 80 22.83 -9.36 0.55
CA GLY A 80 21.53 -9.17 1.20
C GLY A 80 20.78 -7.86 0.88
N LYS A 81 21.49 -6.83 0.40
CA LYS A 81 20.87 -5.54 0.00
C LYS A 81 20.53 -5.47 -1.49
N LEU A 82 20.82 -6.50 -2.26
CA LEU A 82 20.52 -6.57 -3.69
C LEU A 82 19.05 -6.87 -3.95
N GLY A 83 18.56 -6.48 -5.12
CA GLY A 83 17.20 -6.80 -5.59
C GLY A 83 16.10 -5.89 -5.06
N LYS A 84 16.43 -4.94 -4.18
CA LYS A 84 15.53 -3.83 -3.85
C LYS A 84 15.65 -2.74 -4.90
N TRP A 85 14.52 -2.15 -5.25
CA TRP A 85 14.41 -1.03 -6.16
C TRP A 85 14.26 0.26 -5.37
N LYS A 86 14.84 1.34 -5.88
CA LYS A 86 14.79 2.66 -5.25
C LYS A 86 14.49 3.73 -6.27
N ILE A 87 13.87 4.81 -5.81
CA ILE A 87 13.64 6.03 -6.59
C ILE A 87 14.67 7.06 -6.14
N ASN A 88 15.60 7.40 -7.02
CA ASN A 88 16.56 8.46 -6.80
C ASN A 88 16.00 9.79 -7.32
N PHE A 89 15.99 10.77 -6.45
CA PHE A 89 15.72 12.15 -6.78
C PHE A 89 17.04 12.85 -7.10
N MET A 90 17.20 13.36 -8.33
CA MET A 90 18.41 14.12 -8.67
C MET A 90 18.51 15.33 -7.75
N SER A 91 19.54 15.38 -6.90
CA SER A 91 19.72 16.46 -5.92
C SER A 91 20.25 17.71 -6.60
N THR A 92 19.67 18.87 -6.26
CA THR A 92 19.99 20.14 -6.89
C THR A 92 21.34 20.71 -6.44
N GLN A 93 21.47 21.04 -5.15
CA GLN A 93 22.66 21.73 -4.63
C GLN A 93 22.92 21.37 -3.17
N LYS A 94 24.20 21.13 -2.86
CA LYS A 94 24.72 20.99 -1.51
C LYS A 94 25.83 22.03 -1.34
N TRP A 95 25.87 22.71 -0.21
CA TRP A 95 26.88 23.73 0.09
C TRP A 95 27.46 23.55 1.49
N GLU A 96 28.59 24.18 1.74
CA GLU A 96 29.21 24.20 3.07
C GLU A 96 28.62 25.33 3.92
N ASN A 97 28.24 25.01 5.16
CA ASN A 97 27.78 26.01 6.13
C ASN A 97 28.99 26.84 6.62
N PRO A 98 29.02 28.17 6.44
CA PRO A 98 30.17 29.01 6.79
C PRO A 98 30.54 29.02 8.28
N LEU A 99 29.63 28.64 9.18
CA LEU A 99 29.92 28.62 10.62
C LEU A 99 30.65 27.34 11.07
N MET A 100 30.13 26.17 10.67
CA MET A 100 30.57 24.86 11.17
C MET A 100 31.22 23.95 10.12
N GLY A 101 31.16 24.33 8.84
CA GLY A 101 31.67 23.49 7.73
C GLY A 101 30.77 22.31 7.36
N TRP A 102 29.55 22.21 7.91
CA TRP A 102 28.66 21.09 7.61
C TRP A 102 28.00 21.21 6.24
N THR A 103 27.77 20.07 5.58
CA THR A 103 27.04 20.03 4.31
C THR A 103 25.56 20.35 4.53
N SER A 104 25.12 21.49 4.01
CA SER A 104 23.74 21.96 4.02
C SER A 104 23.11 21.77 2.63
N THR A 105 21.78 21.62 2.60
CA THR A 105 21.01 21.51 1.35
C THR A 105 19.64 22.15 1.51
N GLY A 106 19.09 22.65 0.41
CA GLY A 106 17.74 23.21 0.34
C GLY A 106 16.71 22.25 -0.31
N ASP A 107 17.13 21.07 -0.77
CA ASP A 107 16.21 20.10 -1.40
C ASP A 107 15.56 19.21 -0.32
N PRO A 108 14.22 19.24 -0.15
CA PRO A 108 13.53 18.42 0.83
C PRO A 108 13.63 16.91 0.53
N TYR A 109 13.85 16.52 -0.73
CA TYR A 109 13.96 15.12 -1.13
C TYR A 109 15.38 14.55 -1.07
N ALA A 110 16.36 15.37 -0.64
CA ALA A 110 17.77 14.97 -0.62
C ALA A 110 18.03 13.65 0.12
N ASN A 111 17.21 13.32 1.13
CA ASN A 111 17.35 12.09 1.93
C ASN A 111 16.23 11.07 1.71
N VAL A 112 15.08 11.48 1.15
CA VAL A 112 13.87 10.65 1.06
C VAL A 112 14.06 9.49 0.08
N GLY A 113 14.73 9.74 -1.05
CA GLY A 113 14.96 8.71 -2.08
C GLY A 113 15.84 7.55 -1.60
N ASP A 114 16.87 7.85 -0.80
CA ASP A 114 17.82 6.84 -0.33
C ASP A 114 17.31 6.05 0.88
N SER A 115 16.60 6.72 1.81
CA SER A 115 16.22 6.13 3.10
C SER A 115 14.79 5.58 3.16
N ALA A 116 13.84 6.17 2.43
CA ALA A 116 12.41 5.88 2.65
C ALA A 116 11.72 5.17 1.48
N LEU A 117 12.19 5.33 0.24
CA LEU A 117 11.52 4.78 -0.95
C LEU A 117 12.20 3.51 -1.48
N GLY A 118 12.05 2.42 -0.72
CA GLY A 118 12.45 1.07 -1.13
C GLY A 118 11.26 0.26 -1.64
N PHE A 119 11.43 -0.38 -2.80
CA PHE A 119 10.42 -1.21 -3.47
C PHE A 119 10.97 -2.62 -3.72
N ASP A 120 10.07 -3.59 -3.83
CA ASP A 120 10.44 -4.99 -4.10
C ASP A 120 10.57 -5.27 -5.60
N SER A 121 9.84 -4.53 -6.44
CA SER A 121 9.81 -4.71 -7.89
C SER A 121 10.02 -3.40 -8.65
N GLU A 122 10.44 -3.52 -9.91
CA GLU A 122 10.58 -2.38 -10.82
C GLU A 122 9.20 -1.77 -11.12
N GLU A 123 8.19 -2.62 -11.30
CA GLU A 123 6.83 -2.26 -11.66
C GLU A 123 6.15 -1.49 -10.53
N SER A 124 6.37 -1.88 -9.28
CA SER A 124 5.82 -1.16 -8.12
C SER A 124 6.42 0.24 -7.98
N ALA A 125 7.73 0.39 -8.26
CA ALA A 125 8.38 1.69 -8.29
C ALA A 125 7.88 2.57 -9.45
N LYS A 126 7.70 1.99 -10.65
CA LYS A 126 7.13 2.70 -11.81
C LYS A 126 5.71 3.18 -11.53
N ALA A 127 4.86 2.27 -11.04
CA ALA A 127 3.50 2.60 -10.65
C ALA A 127 3.54 3.75 -9.65
N PHE A 128 4.31 3.66 -8.56
CA PHE A 128 4.42 4.75 -7.59
C PHE A 128 4.77 6.10 -8.24
N ALA A 129 5.77 6.14 -9.11
CA ALA A 129 6.13 7.37 -9.83
C ALA A 129 5.00 7.91 -10.73
N GLU A 130 4.30 7.04 -11.46
CA GLU A 130 3.16 7.42 -12.32
C GLU A 130 1.98 7.97 -11.51
N LYS A 131 1.71 7.33 -10.36
CA LYS A 131 0.64 7.73 -9.44
C LYS A 131 0.85 9.14 -8.91
N HIS A 132 2.10 9.49 -8.60
CA HIS A 132 2.51 10.83 -8.17
C HIS A 132 2.74 11.81 -9.33
N GLY A 133 2.73 11.34 -10.58
CA GLY A 133 2.92 12.19 -11.76
C GLY A 133 4.37 12.57 -12.03
N TRP A 134 5.34 11.85 -11.47
CA TRP A 134 6.76 12.11 -11.70
C TRP A 134 7.23 11.58 -13.05
N ASP A 135 8.12 12.32 -13.69
CA ASP A 135 8.85 11.86 -14.86
C ASP A 135 9.98 10.94 -14.42
N TYR A 136 9.98 9.69 -14.88
CA TYR A 136 10.95 8.70 -14.43
C TYR A 136 11.80 8.13 -15.57
N VAL A 137 13.04 7.78 -15.24
CA VAL A 137 13.95 7.02 -16.11
C VAL A 137 14.36 5.76 -15.38
N VAL A 138 14.24 4.61 -16.04
CA VAL A 138 14.58 3.32 -15.42
C VAL A 138 15.96 2.86 -15.84
N LYS A 139 16.80 2.54 -14.86
CA LYS A 139 18.11 1.92 -15.06
C LYS A 139 18.00 0.41 -14.84
N LYS A 140 18.33 -0.35 -15.88
CA LYS A 140 18.37 -1.81 -15.82
C LYS A 140 19.32 -2.29 -14.73
N ARG A 141 18.89 -3.29 -13.95
CA ARG A 141 19.73 -3.95 -12.95
C ARG A 141 20.91 -4.65 -13.61
N ASN A 142 22.13 -4.33 -13.17
CA ASN A 142 23.34 -5.03 -13.59
C ASN A 142 23.57 -6.27 -12.70
N THR A 143 23.52 -7.46 -13.29
CA THR A 143 23.79 -8.73 -12.62
C THR A 143 25.11 -9.32 -13.13
N PRO A 144 26.04 -9.73 -12.24
CA PRO A 144 27.27 -10.37 -12.69
C PRO A 144 26.97 -11.71 -13.36
N LEU A 145 27.70 -12.01 -14.44
CA LEU A 145 27.61 -13.30 -15.11
C LEU A 145 28.29 -14.37 -14.25
N LEU A 146 27.55 -15.38 -13.83
CA LEU A 146 28.10 -16.53 -13.11
C LEU A 146 28.71 -17.48 -14.15
N LYS A 147 30.04 -17.59 -14.16
CA LYS A 147 30.73 -18.59 -14.97
C LYS A 147 30.77 -19.88 -14.16
N VAL A 148 30.03 -20.89 -14.63
CA VAL A 148 30.03 -22.26 -14.12
C VAL A 148 31.24 -23.00 -14.68
#